data_AF-A0A4V0YGR7-F1
#
_entry.id   AF-A0A4V0YGR7-F1
#
_cell.length_a   1.000
_cell.length_b   1.000
_cell.length_c   1.000
_cell.angle_alpha   90.00
_cell.angle_beta   90.00
_cell.angle_gamma   90.00
#
_symmetry.space_group_name_H-M   'P 1'
#
loop_
_entity.id
_entity.type
_entity.pdbx_description
1 polymer ?
#
loop_
_entity_poly.entity_id
_entity_poly.type
_entity_poly.pdbx_seq_one_letter_code
_entity_poly.pdbx_strand_id
1 'polypeptide(L)'
;MSEVIPVGEARAALTTTLRGFRSEPEDAEPVVIGSHRRPEAVLLPYAQYRALVDGRDDETADGSVQHLLPELRRLGGVIASLGRANHVADIRVFGSIARGDDHEASDVDLLVTPDRDASLFDLAQFEIDLEQLLGRPVDVVSARGLDPARDAAILAEATTL
;
A
#
# COMPACT_ATOMS: atom_id res chain seq x y z
N MET A 1 15.13 1.11 2.91
CA MET A 1 15.06 1.97 1.71
C MET A 1 14.56 1.09 0.59
N SER A 2 13.26 1.11 0.28
CA SER A 2 12.75 0.49 -0.96
C SER A 2 12.32 1.61 -1.91
N GLU A 3 13.31 2.16 -2.61
CA GLU A 3 13.13 3.03 -3.77
C GLU A 3 12.64 2.16 -4.95
N VAL A 4 11.94 2.74 -5.94
CA VAL A 4 11.68 2.03 -7.20
C VAL A 4 13.04 1.78 -7.86
N ILE A 5 13.50 0.53 -7.84
CA ILE A 5 14.81 0.21 -8.40
C ILE A 5 14.73 0.00 -9.92
N PRO A 6 15.68 0.53 -10.71
CA PRO A 6 15.76 0.24 -12.13
C PRO A 6 15.90 -1.25 -12.40
N VAL A 7 15.32 -1.74 -13.51
CA VAL A 7 15.40 -3.16 -13.91
C VAL A 7 16.84 -3.69 -13.92
N GLY A 8 17.79 -2.88 -14.38
CA GLY A 8 19.21 -3.25 -14.42
C GLY A 8 19.81 -3.50 -13.03
N GLU A 9 19.41 -2.69 -12.04
CA GLU A 9 19.82 -2.82 -10.65
C GLU A 9 19.12 -4.00 -9.98
N ALA A 10 17.82 -4.15 -10.19
CA ALA A 10 17.05 -5.30 -9.70
C ALA A 10 17.66 -6.63 -10.16
N ARG A 11 18.05 -6.71 -11.44
CA ARG A 11 18.73 -7.88 -12.01
C ARG A 11 20.08 -8.15 -11.33
N ALA A 12 20.85 -7.10 -11.02
CA ALA A 12 22.14 -7.25 -10.34
C ALA A 12 21.97 -7.69 -8.88
N ALA A 13 20.94 -7.20 -8.18
CA ALA A 13 20.67 -7.49 -6.78
C ALA A 13 19.89 -8.80 -6.55
N LEU A 14 19.30 -9.40 -7.60
CA LEU A 14 18.34 -10.51 -7.50
C LEU A 14 18.81 -11.67 -6.61
N THR A 15 20.08 -12.06 -6.70
CA THR A 15 20.61 -13.17 -5.89
C THR A 15 20.54 -12.87 -4.40
N THR A 16 20.84 -11.63 -4.01
CA THR A 16 20.79 -11.18 -2.61
C THR A 16 19.34 -11.03 -2.15
N THR A 17 18.47 -10.43 -2.98
CA THR A 17 17.03 -10.33 -2.69
C THR A 17 16.42 -11.70 -2.43
N LEU A 18 16.65 -12.67 -3.32
CA LEU A 18 16.14 -14.03 -3.16
C LEU A 18 16.74 -14.76 -1.95
N ARG A 19 17.96 -14.41 -1.52
CA ARG A 19 18.53 -14.94 -0.27
C ARG A 19 17.79 -14.38 0.94
N GLY A 20 17.52 -13.06 0.96
CA GLY A 20 16.72 -12.43 2.01
C GLY A 20 15.34 -13.06 2.13
N PHE A 21 14.65 -13.23 1.00
CA PHE A 21 13.31 -13.86 0.96
C PHE A 21 13.30 -15.30 1.51
N ARG A 22 14.42 -16.03 1.43
CA ARG A 22 14.51 -17.40 1.98
C ARG A 22 14.83 -17.42 3.47
N SER A 23 15.62 -16.46 3.96
CA SER A 23 16.03 -16.42 5.36
C SER A 23 14.88 -15.97 6.27
N GLU A 24 14.13 -14.95 5.84
CA GLU A 24 13.10 -14.27 6.65
C GLU A 24 11.86 -14.01 5.77
N PRO A 25 11.10 -15.05 5.38
CA PRO A 25 10.06 -14.93 4.36
C PRO A 25 8.84 -14.09 4.77
N GLU A 26 8.56 -13.97 6.07
CA GLU A 26 7.44 -13.18 6.60
C GLU A 26 7.81 -11.68 6.69
N ASP A 27 9.03 -11.38 7.13
CA ASP A 27 9.51 -10.01 7.39
C ASP A 27 10.18 -9.35 6.16
N ALA A 28 10.51 -10.12 5.13
CA ALA A 28 11.20 -9.60 3.96
C ALA A 28 10.36 -8.53 3.22
N GLU A 29 10.97 -7.35 3.01
CA GLU A 29 10.30 -6.26 2.31
C GLU A 29 10.13 -6.57 0.80
N PRO A 30 8.95 -6.31 0.23
CA PRO A 30 8.74 -6.34 -1.21
C PRO A 30 9.66 -5.35 -1.94
N VAL A 31 10.18 -5.78 -3.10
CA VAL A 31 11.02 -4.92 -3.96
C VAL A 31 10.20 -4.42 -5.14
N VAL A 32 10.11 -3.10 -5.29
CA VAL A 32 9.43 -2.45 -6.42
C VAL A 32 10.43 -2.14 -7.52
N ILE A 33 10.12 -2.55 -8.74
CA ILE A 33 10.98 -2.41 -9.93
C ILE A 33 10.25 -1.55 -10.95
N GLY A 34 10.99 -0.66 -11.62
CA GLY A 34 10.45 0.09 -12.75
C GLY A 34 11.38 1.17 -13.29
N SER A 35 10.82 2.07 -14.08
CA SER A 35 11.56 3.16 -14.72
C SER A 35 11.42 4.45 -13.92
N HIS A 36 12.52 4.97 -13.38
CA HIS A 36 12.55 6.17 -12.54
C HIS A 36 11.68 6.01 -11.27
N ARG A 37 10.54 6.69 -11.22
CA ARG A 37 9.58 6.65 -10.10
C ARG A 37 8.28 5.91 -10.46
N ARG A 38 8.23 5.26 -11.62
CA ARG A 38 7.04 4.52 -12.05
C ARG A 38 7.19 3.05 -11.68
N PRO A 39 6.35 2.51 -10.77
CA PRO A 39 6.31 1.08 -10.52
C PRO A 39 5.84 0.33 -11.76
N GLU A 40 6.55 -0.72 -12.14
CA GLU A 40 6.18 -1.59 -13.27
C GLU A 40 6.04 -3.05 -12.83
N ALA A 41 6.77 -3.48 -11.80
CA ALA A 41 6.69 -4.81 -11.23
C ALA A 41 7.02 -4.80 -9.73
N VAL A 42 6.53 -5.79 -9.00
CA VAL A 42 6.89 -6.04 -7.59
C VAL A 42 7.41 -7.46 -7.46
N LEU A 43 8.55 -7.63 -6.78
CA LEU A 43 9.04 -8.93 -6.33
C LEU A 43 8.64 -9.14 -4.87
N LEU A 44 7.93 -10.22 -4.63
CA LEU A 44 7.42 -10.61 -3.31
C LEU A 44 8.05 -11.92 -2.85
N PRO A 45 8.31 -12.08 -1.54
CA PRO A 45 8.49 -13.40 -0.95
C PRO A 45 7.29 -14.31 -1.30
N TYR A 46 7.57 -15.57 -1.64
CA TYR A 46 6.51 -16.49 -2.06
C TYR A 46 5.45 -16.70 -0.97
N ALA A 47 5.84 -16.67 0.30
CA ALA A 47 4.90 -16.75 1.43
C ALA A 47 3.90 -15.58 1.44
N GLN A 48 4.37 -14.35 1.22
CA GLN A 48 3.50 -13.16 1.11
C GLN A 48 2.60 -13.25 -0.12
N TYR A 49 3.12 -13.70 -1.27
CA TYR A 49 2.29 -13.94 -2.46
C TYR A 49 1.19 -14.98 -2.21
N ARG A 50 1.51 -16.10 -1.55
CA ARG A 50 0.52 -17.11 -1.18
C ARG A 50 -0.56 -16.52 -0.27
N ALA A 51 -0.16 -15.75 0.74
CA ALA A 51 -1.08 -15.05 1.61
C ALA A 51 -1.96 -14.03 0.87
N LEU A 52 -1.54 -13.48 -0.29
CA LEU A 52 -2.31 -12.61 -1.18
C LEU A 52 -3.23 -13.35 -2.17
N VAL A 53 -2.91 -14.58 -2.53
CA VAL A 53 -3.75 -15.38 -3.43
C VAL A 53 -4.80 -16.18 -2.66
N ASP A 54 -4.42 -16.85 -1.58
CA ASP A 54 -5.28 -17.83 -0.92
C ASP A 54 -6.55 -17.20 -0.30
N GLY A 55 -6.45 -15.97 0.24
CA GLY A 55 -7.60 -15.24 0.78
C GLY A 55 -8.50 -14.58 -0.27
N ARG A 56 -8.30 -14.81 -1.57
CA ARG A 56 -9.28 -14.44 -2.61
C ARG A 56 -10.28 -15.57 -2.91
N ASP A 57 -9.96 -16.79 -2.49
CA ASP A 57 -10.79 -17.97 -2.77
C ASP A 57 -11.91 -18.16 -1.71
N ASP A 58 -11.77 -17.58 -0.51
CA ASP A 58 -12.75 -17.68 0.58
C ASP A 58 -13.99 -16.76 0.41
N GLU A 59 -13.96 -15.81 -0.52
CA GLU A 59 -14.99 -14.75 -0.66
C GLU A 59 -16.18 -15.11 -1.55
N THR A 60 -16.19 -16.27 -2.20
CA THR A 60 -17.26 -16.63 -3.17
C THR A 60 -18.45 -17.40 -2.58
N ALA A 61 -18.49 -17.64 -1.26
CA ALA A 61 -19.48 -18.54 -0.66
C ALA A 61 -20.62 -17.87 0.13
N ASP A 62 -20.52 -16.59 0.51
CA ASP A 62 -21.58 -15.93 1.28
C ASP A 62 -21.75 -14.50 0.76
N GLY A 63 -23.00 -14.05 0.57
CA GLY A 63 -23.34 -12.71 0.07
C GLY A 63 -23.04 -11.58 1.06
N SER A 64 -21.94 -11.71 1.79
CA SER A 64 -21.38 -10.74 2.72
C SER A 64 -20.77 -9.59 1.93
N VAL A 65 -21.05 -8.38 2.37
CA VAL A 65 -20.44 -7.14 1.87
C VAL A 65 -18.93 -7.36 1.79
N GLN A 66 -18.34 -7.19 0.60
CA GLN A 66 -16.90 -7.23 0.43
C GLN A 66 -16.29 -6.10 1.29
N HIS A 67 -15.70 -6.47 2.42
CA HIS A 67 -14.98 -5.53 3.26
C HIS A 67 -13.57 -5.35 2.71
N LEU A 68 -13.21 -4.12 2.37
CA LEU A 68 -11.94 -3.72 1.76
C LEU A 68 -10.79 -3.70 2.75
N LEU A 69 -11.06 -3.50 4.05
CA LEU A 69 -10.01 -3.40 5.06
C LEU A 69 -9.14 -4.68 5.17
N PRO A 70 -9.70 -5.91 5.21
CA PRO A 70 -8.91 -7.14 5.12
C PRO A 70 -8.04 -7.23 3.86
N GLU A 71 -8.56 -6.83 2.70
CA GLU A 71 -7.80 -6.82 1.44
C GLU A 71 -6.60 -5.85 1.52
N LEU A 72 -6.85 -4.61 1.97
CA LEU A 72 -5.82 -3.59 2.12
C LEU A 72 -4.71 -4.02 3.10
N ARG A 73 -5.08 -4.66 4.22
CA ARG A 73 -4.10 -5.21 5.18
C ARG A 73 -3.24 -6.31 4.58
N ARG A 74 -3.82 -7.19 3.76
CA ARG A 74 -3.05 -8.22 3.04
C ARG A 74 -2.06 -7.59 2.05
N LEU A 75 -2.46 -6.51 1.39
CA LEU A 75 -1.59 -5.71 0.51
C LEU A 75 -0.67 -4.75 1.27
N GLY A 76 -0.75 -4.65 2.61
CA GLY A 76 -0.04 -3.65 3.42
C GLY A 76 1.46 -3.59 3.16
N GLY A 77 2.13 -4.74 2.96
CA GLY A 77 3.54 -4.78 2.60
C GLY A 77 3.86 -4.16 1.23
N VAL A 78 2.99 -4.36 0.24
CA VAL A 78 3.12 -3.76 -1.10
C VAL A 78 2.83 -2.26 -1.02
N ILE A 79 1.75 -1.87 -0.34
CA ILE A 79 1.34 -0.48 -0.13
C ILE A 79 2.44 0.31 0.59
N ALA A 80 3.04 -0.25 1.64
CA ALA A 80 4.17 0.35 2.35
C ALA A 80 5.40 0.49 1.45
N SER A 81 5.66 -0.48 0.56
CA SER A 81 6.77 -0.39 -0.39
C SER A 81 6.56 0.72 -1.43
N LEU A 82 5.34 0.86 -1.96
CA LEU A 82 4.95 1.97 -2.83
C LEU A 82 4.98 3.33 -2.11
N GLY A 83 4.60 3.37 -0.83
CA GLY A 83 4.71 4.56 -0.01
C GLY A 83 6.16 5.03 0.11
N ARG A 84 7.07 4.10 0.47
CA ARG A 84 8.51 4.40 0.56
C ARG A 84 9.09 4.87 -0.77
N ALA A 85 8.70 4.24 -1.88
CA ALA A 85 9.08 4.66 -3.23
C ALA A 85 8.66 6.11 -3.57
N ASN A 86 7.58 6.58 -2.95
CA ASN A 86 7.03 7.92 -3.12
C ASN A 86 7.24 8.81 -1.88
N HIS A 87 8.20 8.52 -1.00
CA HIS A 87 8.50 9.36 0.18
C HIS A 87 7.29 9.57 1.12
N VAL A 88 6.47 8.53 1.27
CA VAL A 88 5.27 8.48 2.13
C VAL A 88 5.42 7.37 3.18
N ALA A 89 5.04 7.67 4.41
CA ALA A 89 5.04 6.76 5.54
C ALA A 89 3.74 6.88 6.37
N ASP A 90 3.58 6.06 7.41
CA ASP A 90 2.40 6.03 8.30
C ASP A 90 1.08 6.03 7.51
N ILE A 91 0.91 5.00 6.67
CA ILE A 91 -0.26 4.85 5.81
C ILE A 91 -1.37 4.21 6.64
N ARG A 92 -2.48 4.94 6.78
CA ARG A 92 -3.66 4.52 7.53
C ARG A 92 -4.88 4.68 6.65
N VAL A 93 -5.83 3.74 6.74
CA VAL A 93 -7.14 3.90 6.10
C VAL A 93 -8.08 4.61 7.07
N PHE A 94 -8.93 5.50 6.56
CA PHE A 94 -9.99 6.14 7.32
C PHE A 94 -11.32 6.03 6.56
N GLY A 95 -12.36 6.72 7.01
CA GLY A 95 -13.62 6.77 6.28
C GLY A 95 -14.45 5.47 6.36
N SER A 96 -15.22 5.19 5.31
CA SER A 96 -16.15 4.06 5.25
C SER A 96 -15.47 2.71 5.51
N ILE A 97 -14.28 2.51 4.96
CA ILE A 97 -13.49 1.28 5.11
C ILE A 97 -13.04 1.08 6.56
N ALA A 98 -12.57 2.14 7.23
CA ALA A 98 -12.17 2.04 8.63
C ALA A 98 -13.35 1.75 9.57
N ARG A 99 -14.56 2.20 9.21
CA ARG A 99 -15.79 1.95 9.97
C ARG A 99 -16.46 0.60 9.64
N GLY A 100 -16.07 -0.04 8.54
CA GLY A 100 -16.71 -1.26 8.03
C GLY A 100 -18.05 -1.00 7.35
N ASP A 101 -18.30 0.24 6.90
CA ASP A 101 -19.49 0.65 6.17
C ASP A 101 -19.25 0.68 4.64
N ASP A 102 -18.13 0.10 4.18
CA ASP A 102 -17.72 0.11 2.78
C ASP A 102 -18.54 -0.85 1.90
N HIS A 103 -18.55 -0.57 0.60
CA HIS A 103 -19.26 -1.36 -0.40
C HIS A 103 -18.40 -1.49 -1.67
N GLU A 104 -18.84 -2.28 -2.64
CA GLU A 104 -18.08 -2.57 -3.86
C GLU A 104 -17.61 -1.33 -4.63
N ALA A 105 -18.43 -0.26 -4.65
CA ALA A 105 -18.12 1.01 -5.29
C ALA A 105 -17.39 2.04 -4.40
N SER A 106 -16.95 1.66 -3.19
CA SER A 106 -16.28 2.58 -2.27
C SER A 106 -14.88 2.90 -2.77
N ASP A 107 -14.53 4.17 -2.67
CA ASP A 107 -13.18 4.70 -2.75
C ASP A 107 -12.36 4.32 -1.52
N VAL A 108 -11.04 4.43 -1.65
CA VAL A 108 -10.10 4.13 -0.57
C VAL A 108 -9.51 5.43 -0.05
N ASP A 109 -9.97 5.84 1.12
CA ASP A 109 -9.51 7.03 1.82
C ASP A 109 -8.26 6.73 2.67
N LEU A 110 -7.11 7.32 2.33
CA LEU A 110 -5.84 7.10 3.02
C LEU A 110 -5.32 8.36 3.68
N LEU A 111 -5.05 8.27 4.97
CA LEU A 111 -4.31 9.26 5.72
C LEU A 111 -2.84 8.84 5.74
N VAL A 112 -1.97 9.73 5.29
CA VAL A 112 -0.54 9.44 5.19
C VAL A 112 0.32 10.53 5.83
N THR A 113 1.54 10.17 6.22
CA THR A 113 2.57 11.11 6.65
C THR A 113 3.67 11.18 5.58
N PRO A 114 3.69 12.22 4.74
CA PRO A 114 4.78 12.43 3.79
C PRO A 114 6.10 12.71 4.52
N ASP A 115 7.24 12.39 3.91
CA ASP A 115 8.58 12.78 4.38
C ASP A 115 8.82 14.28 4.24
N ARG A 116 9.80 14.85 4.97
CA ARG A 116 10.03 16.31 5.00
C ARG A 116 10.26 16.91 3.61
N ASP A 117 10.91 16.15 2.74
CA ASP A 117 11.27 16.57 1.39
C ASP A 117 10.29 16.05 0.32
N ALA A 118 9.20 15.37 0.73
CA ALA A 118 8.17 14.90 -0.18
C ALA A 118 7.41 16.08 -0.81
N SER A 119 7.25 16.01 -2.13
CA SER A 119 6.51 16.98 -2.94
C SER A 119 5.05 16.55 -3.14
N LEU A 120 4.21 17.47 -3.63
CA LEU A 120 2.84 17.13 -4.03
C LEU A 120 2.79 16.11 -5.18
N PHE A 121 3.82 16.08 -6.03
CA PHE A 121 3.92 15.09 -7.10
C PHE A 121 4.19 13.69 -6.57
N ASP A 122 4.88 13.57 -5.43
CA ASP A 122 5.12 12.28 -4.79
C ASP A 122 3.81 11.71 -4.21
N LEU A 123 2.98 12.56 -3.60
CA LEU A 123 1.64 12.17 -3.13
C LEU A 123 0.74 11.77 -4.30
N ALA A 124 0.70 12.57 -5.36
CA ALA A 124 -0.09 12.27 -6.55
C ALA A 124 0.38 10.97 -7.24
N GLN A 125 1.68 10.71 -7.30
CA GLN A 125 2.20 9.47 -7.86
C GLN A 125 1.83 8.27 -6.98
N PHE A 126 1.92 8.40 -5.65
CA PHE A 126 1.48 7.36 -4.72
C PHE A 126 -0.01 7.04 -4.87
N GLU A 127 -0.86 8.05 -5.01
CA GLU A 127 -2.30 7.88 -5.29
C GLU A 127 -2.51 7.09 -6.60
N ILE A 128 -1.89 7.53 -7.70
CA ILE A 128 -1.95 6.85 -9.00
C ILE A 128 -1.48 5.39 -8.94
N ASP A 129 -0.40 5.13 -8.20
CA ASP A 129 0.16 3.79 -8.04
C ASP A 129 -0.81 2.87 -7.28
N LEU A 130 -1.50 3.41 -6.27
CA LEU A 130 -2.51 2.67 -5.52
C LEU A 130 -3.80 2.46 -6.31
N GLU A 131 -4.26 3.44 -7.08
CA GLU A 131 -5.41 3.26 -7.96
C GLU A 131 -5.16 2.13 -8.96
N GLN A 132 -3.95 2.06 -9.52
CA GLN A 132 -3.55 0.97 -10.42
C GLN A 132 -3.47 -0.38 -9.70
N LEU A 133 -2.95 -0.41 -8.48
CA LEU A 133 -2.84 -1.63 -7.67
C LEU A 133 -4.22 -2.18 -7.29
N LEU A 134 -5.12 -1.30 -6.85
CA LEU A 134 -6.41 -1.64 -6.25
C LEU A 134 -7.56 -1.67 -7.27
N GLY A 135 -7.36 -1.10 -8.46
CA GLY A 135 -8.36 -1.04 -9.53
C GLY A 135 -9.57 -0.16 -9.21
N ARG A 136 -9.43 0.78 -8.27
CA ARG A 136 -10.50 1.65 -7.76
C ARG A 136 -9.95 3.03 -7.38
N PRO A 137 -10.81 4.06 -7.24
CA PRO A 137 -10.38 5.39 -6.81
C PRO A 137 -9.74 5.37 -5.42
N VAL A 138 -8.70 6.18 -5.23
CA VAL A 138 -7.98 6.34 -3.98
C VAL A 138 -7.86 7.84 -3.70
N ASP A 139 -8.17 8.28 -2.48
CA ASP A 139 -7.93 9.66 -2.03
C ASP A 139 -6.81 9.67 -0.98
N VAL A 140 -5.71 10.36 -1.27
CA VAL A 140 -4.54 10.44 -0.37
C VAL A 140 -4.53 11.79 0.34
N VAL A 141 -4.84 11.75 1.63
CA VAL A 141 -4.83 12.91 2.52
C VAL A 141 -3.53 12.97 3.33
N SER A 142 -2.83 14.10 3.25
CA SER A 142 -1.64 14.35 4.06
C SER A 142 -2.01 14.77 5.48
N ALA A 143 -1.51 14.06 6.49
CA ALA A 143 -1.66 14.41 7.90
C ALA A 143 -1.10 15.80 8.25
N ARG A 144 -0.18 16.35 7.43
CA ARG A 144 0.36 17.71 7.60
C ARG A 144 -0.66 18.80 7.29
N GLY A 145 -1.65 18.49 6.47
CA GLY A 145 -2.71 19.42 6.07
C GLY A 145 -3.90 19.43 7.01
N LEU A 146 -3.95 18.53 8.00
CA LEU A 146 -5.07 18.40 8.92
C LEU A 146 -4.92 19.30 10.14
N ASP A 147 -6.03 19.92 10.52
CA ASP A 147 -6.15 20.62 11.79
C ASP A 147 -6.64 19.65 12.87
N PRO A 148 -5.92 19.46 13.98
CA PRO A 148 -6.28 18.46 14.99
C PRO A 148 -7.65 18.65 15.64
N ALA A 149 -8.20 19.86 15.67
CA ALA A 149 -9.49 20.14 16.29
C ALA A 149 -10.63 19.99 15.28
N ARG A 150 -10.45 20.52 14.05
CA ARG A 150 -11.45 20.42 12.99
C ARG A 150 -11.56 19.00 12.43
N ASP A 151 -10.42 18.32 12.28
CA ASP A 151 -10.30 17.05 11.57
C ASP A 151 -10.12 15.86 12.54
N ALA A 152 -10.51 16.05 13.81
CA ALA A 152 -10.38 15.07 14.89
C ALA A 152 -11.04 13.72 14.59
N ALA A 153 -12.17 13.72 13.86
CA ALA A 153 -12.87 12.49 13.48
C ALA A 153 -12.02 11.62 12.54
N ILE A 154 -11.42 12.22 11.50
CA ILE A 154 -10.51 11.53 10.56
C ILE A 154 -9.33 10.92 11.33
N LEU A 155 -8.71 11.70 12.21
CA LEU A 155 -7.57 11.25 13.00
C LEU A 155 -7.91 10.11 13.96
N ALA A 156 -9.13 10.11 14.52
CA ALA A 156 -9.59 9.08 15.46
C ALA A 156 -10.03 7.79 14.76
N GLU A 157 -10.59 7.89 13.55
CA GLU A 157 -11.03 6.74 12.75
C GLU A 157 -9.87 6.05 12.02
N ALA A 158 -8.79 6.79 11.71
CA ALA A 158 -7.66 6.28 10.95
C ALA A 158 -7.01 5.04 11.60
N THR A 159 -6.99 3.92 10.88
CA THR A 159 -6.41 2.65 11.33
C THR A 159 -5.26 2.21 10.42
N THR A 160 -4.23 1.60 11.00
CA THR A 160 -3.04 1.15 10.28
C THR A 160 -3.33 -0.07 9.40
N LEU A 161 -2.73 -0.06 8.21
CA LEU A 161 -2.71 -1.17 7.26
C LEU A 161 -1.61 -2.17 7.57
#